data_AF-A0A4Q2KQ17-F1
#
_entry.id   AF-A0A4Q2KQ17-F1
#
_cell.length_a   1.000
_cell.length_b   1.000
_cell.length_c   1.000
_cell.angle_alpha   90.00
_cell.angle_beta   90.00
_cell.angle_gamma   90.00
#
_symmetry.space_group_name_H-M   'P 1'
#
loop_
_entity.id
_entity.type
_entity.pdbx_description
1 polymer ?
#
loop_
_entity_poly.entity_id
_entity_poly.type
_entity_poly.pdbx_seq_one_letter_code
_entity_poly.pdbx_strand_id
1 'polypeptide(L)'
;MKSEPDVYGWDDLVAEGEGTWDGVRNHRAKNNLAAMKIGDQAFFYHSNIGLEIVGVVEISVAGIADPTDPEGKWAAVKVKPKEKLPRPVTLKQVKAEPALADMELVRQSRLSVSEVRPAEWKKILSMAGA
;
A
#
# COMPACT_ATOMS: atom_id res chain seq x y z
N MET A 1 0.62 -0.84 0.32
CA MET A 1 1.59 -0.14 -0.54
C MET A 1 2.42 0.76 0.34
N LYS A 2 3.75 0.63 0.32
CA LYS A 2 4.66 1.35 1.21
C LYS A 2 5.21 2.61 0.56
N SER A 3 5.18 3.73 1.26
CA SER A 3 5.78 5.00 0.84
C SER A 3 6.46 5.68 2.03
N GLU A 4 7.55 6.38 1.80
CA GLU A 4 8.26 7.15 2.83
C GLU A 4 7.56 8.52 2.99
N PRO A 5 7.07 8.88 4.19
CA PRO A 5 6.20 10.05 4.35
C PRO A 5 6.90 11.40 4.15
N ASP A 6 8.22 11.43 4.18
CA ASP A 6 9.06 12.60 3.87
C ASP A 6 9.36 12.76 2.36
N VAL A 7 9.04 11.75 1.56
CA VAL A 7 9.15 11.77 0.08
C VAL A 7 7.77 11.88 -0.56
N TYR A 8 6.83 11.02 -0.16
CA TYR A 8 5.45 11.00 -0.64
C TYR A 8 4.53 10.40 0.44
N GLY A 9 3.96 11.27 1.26
CA GLY A 9 3.09 10.94 2.38
C GLY A 9 1.60 10.85 2.01
N TRP A 10 0.78 10.65 3.05
CA TRP A 10 -0.67 10.56 2.87
C TRP A 10 -1.27 11.91 2.46
N ASP A 11 -0.83 12.99 3.09
CA ASP A 11 -1.37 14.32 2.83
C ASP A 11 -0.95 14.83 1.43
N ASP A 12 0.18 14.37 0.89
CA ASP A 12 0.58 14.62 -0.51
C ASP A 12 -0.40 13.97 -1.49
N LEU A 13 -0.74 12.68 -1.30
CA LEU A 13 -1.73 11.99 -2.12
C LEU A 13 -3.12 12.64 -2.00
N VAL A 14 -3.49 13.10 -0.81
CA VAL A 14 -4.76 13.83 -0.60
C VAL A 14 -4.78 15.15 -1.36
N ALA A 15 -3.68 15.90 -1.36
CA ALA A 15 -3.56 17.15 -2.09
C ALA A 15 -3.55 16.94 -3.61
N GLU A 16 -2.89 15.88 -4.09
CA GLU A 16 -2.85 15.51 -5.51
C GLU A 16 -4.18 14.94 -6.01
N GLY A 17 -4.94 14.27 -5.15
CA GLY A 17 -6.24 13.67 -5.44
C GLY A 17 -6.17 12.37 -6.24
N GLU A 18 -5.14 12.17 -7.06
CA GLU A 18 -4.84 10.91 -7.75
C GLU A 18 -3.34 10.78 -8.05
N GLY A 19 -2.66 9.88 -7.33
CA GLY A 19 -1.23 9.63 -7.50
C GLY A 19 -0.92 8.46 -8.42
N THR A 20 0.26 8.47 -9.03
CA THR A 20 0.79 7.31 -9.75
C THR A 20 1.68 6.50 -8.81
N TRP A 21 1.42 5.19 -8.71
CA TRP A 21 2.26 4.27 -7.95
C TRP A 21 3.31 3.61 -8.85
N ASP A 22 4.39 4.35 -9.06
CA ASP A 22 5.53 3.97 -9.90
C ASP A 22 6.77 3.64 -9.05
N GLY A 23 7.95 3.52 -9.69
CA GLY A 23 9.23 3.31 -9.02
C GLY A 23 9.44 1.91 -8.44
N VAL A 24 8.48 1.00 -8.62
CA VAL A 24 8.60 -0.39 -8.13
C VAL A 24 9.59 -1.17 -8.98
N ARG A 25 10.68 -1.63 -8.34
CA ARG A 25 11.76 -2.40 -9.00
C ARG A 25 11.96 -3.80 -8.39
N ASN A 26 10.96 -4.31 -7.67
CA ASN A 26 10.94 -5.67 -7.17
C ASN A 26 9.96 -6.52 -7.99
N HIS A 27 10.40 -7.65 -8.56
CA HIS A 27 9.59 -8.49 -9.45
C HIS A 27 8.28 -8.97 -8.81
N ARG A 28 8.29 -9.34 -7.53
CA ARG A 28 7.08 -9.77 -6.82
C ARG A 28 6.12 -8.60 -6.60
N ALA A 29 6.64 -7.45 -6.17
CA ALA A 29 5.83 -6.24 -6.01
C ALA A 29 5.23 -5.78 -7.34
N LYS A 30 5.99 -5.86 -8.44
CA LYS A 30 5.53 -5.60 -9.79
C LYS A 30 4.36 -6.50 -10.17
N ASN A 31 4.48 -7.80 -9.91
CA ASN A 31 3.41 -8.76 -10.21
C ASN A 31 2.14 -8.45 -9.40
N ASN A 32 2.30 -8.02 -8.14
CA ASN A 32 1.17 -7.59 -7.32
C ASN A 32 0.48 -6.34 -7.90
N LEU A 33 1.25 -5.34 -8.38
CA LEU A 33 0.68 -4.19 -9.10
C LEU A 33 -0.04 -4.60 -10.38
N ALA A 34 0.56 -5.48 -11.18
CA ALA A 34 -0.02 -5.96 -12.42
C ALA A 34 -1.31 -6.78 -12.23
N ALA A 35 -1.48 -7.39 -11.05
CA ALA A 35 -2.67 -8.17 -10.70
C ALA A 35 -3.87 -7.31 -10.23
N MET A 36 -3.62 -6.05 -9.85
CA MET A 36 -4.66 -5.13 -9.38
C MET A 36 -5.64 -4.77 -10.50
N LYS A 37 -6.88 -4.49 -10.12
CA LYS A 37 -7.97 -4.01 -10.97
C LYS A 37 -8.50 -2.67 -10.45
N ILE A 38 -9.15 -1.92 -11.34
CA ILE A 38 -9.86 -0.70 -10.94
C ILE A 38 -10.91 -1.05 -9.88
N GLY A 39 -10.93 -0.28 -8.79
CA GLY A 39 -11.79 -0.49 -7.63
C GLY A 39 -11.19 -1.39 -6.53
N ASP A 40 -10.07 -2.07 -6.79
CA ASP A 40 -9.34 -2.76 -5.73
C ASP A 40 -8.84 -1.76 -4.70
N GLN A 41 -8.67 -2.22 -3.46
CA GLN A 41 -8.23 -1.39 -2.35
C GLN A 41 -6.88 -1.83 -1.82
N ALA A 42 -6.12 -0.86 -1.30
CA ALA A 42 -4.86 -1.13 -0.63
C ALA A 42 -4.69 -0.23 0.58
N PHE A 43 -3.95 -0.72 1.56
CA PHE A 43 -3.48 0.09 2.67
C PHE A 43 -2.32 1.00 2.23
N PHE A 44 -2.40 2.29 2.57
CA PHE A 44 -1.28 3.23 2.48
C PHE A 44 -0.44 3.09 3.76
N TYR A 45 0.80 2.66 3.61
CA TYR A 45 1.72 2.41 4.72
C TYR A 45 2.90 3.37 4.65
N HIS A 46 3.14 4.10 5.74
CA HIS A 46 4.35 4.89 5.94
C HIS A 46 5.52 3.98 6.30
N SER A 47 6.53 3.93 5.45
CA SER A 47 7.79 3.21 5.67
C SER A 47 8.91 4.13 6.13
N ASN A 48 9.97 3.54 6.70
CA ASN A 48 11.14 4.21 7.25
C ASN A 48 10.83 5.08 8.49
N ILE A 49 9.95 6.07 8.34
CA ILE A 49 9.43 6.94 9.39
C ILE A 49 7.98 6.54 9.73
N GLY A 50 7.62 6.56 11.01
CA GLY A 50 6.30 6.15 11.52
C GLY A 50 6.11 4.62 11.57
N LEU A 51 6.36 3.93 10.45
CA LEU A 51 6.16 2.48 10.31
C LEU A 51 4.71 2.07 10.64
N GLU A 52 3.75 2.63 9.89
CA GLU A 52 2.33 2.49 10.21
C GLU A 52 1.42 2.54 8.98
N ILE A 53 0.27 1.87 9.08
CA ILE A 53 -0.81 1.98 8.11
C ILE A 53 -1.66 3.19 8.49
N VAL A 54 -1.82 4.14 7.59
CA VAL A 54 -2.46 5.45 7.88
C VAL A 54 -3.77 5.67 7.13
N GLY A 55 -4.02 4.90 6.06
CA GLY A 55 -5.16 5.13 5.20
C GLY A 55 -5.43 3.98 4.23
N VAL A 56 -6.53 4.10 3.53
CA VAL A 56 -6.95 3.22 2.44
C VAL A 56 -6.93 4.04 1.15
N VAL A 57 -6.36 3.44 0.10
CA VAL A 57 -6.43 3.94 -1.27
C VAL A 57 -7.25 2.99 -2.13
N GLU A 58 -7.80 3.51 -3.21
CA GLU A 58 -8.50 2.74 -4.24
C GLU A 58 -7.79 2.88 -5.58
N ILE A 59 -7.64 1.76 -6.30
CA ILE A 59 -7.03 1.75 -7.62
C ILE A 59 -7.96 2.41 -8.62
N SER A 60 -7.53 3.52 -9.23
CA SER A 60 -8.31 4.26 -10.22
C SER A 60 -7.92 3.93 -11.67
N VAL A 61 -6.67 3.52 -11.89
CA VAL A 61 -6.16 3.03 -13.18
C VAL A 61 -5.28 1.81 -12.93
N ALA A 62 -5.52 0.73 -13.68
CA ALA A 62 -4.79 -0.53 -13.55
C ALA A 62 -4.10 -0.92 -14.87
N GLY A 63 -3.11 -1.80 -14.80
CA GLY A 63 -2.48 -2.42 -15.97
C GLY A 63 -1.63 -1.47 -16.82
N ILE A 64 -1.09 -0.40 -16.23
CA ILE A 64 -0.22 0.55 -16.93
C ILE A 64 1.25 0.20 -16.76
N ALA A 65 2.07 0.55 -17.74
CA ALA A 65 3.52 0.54 -17.60
C ALA A 65 3.95 1.70 -16.68
N ASP A 66 5.05 1.48 -15.95
CA ASP A 66 5.66 2.53 -15.15
C ASP A 66 6.19 3.65 -16.07
N PRO A 67 5.72 4.91 -15.93
CA PRO A 67 6.13 6.02 -16.80
C PRO A 67 7.61 6.41 -16.63
N THR A 68 8.25 5.99 -15.54
CA THR A 68 9.68 6.20 -15.27
C THR A 68 10.56 5.08 -15.84
N ASP A 69 9.95 4.05 -16.44
CA ASP A 69 10.64 2.93 -17.09
C ASP A 69 10.47 2.98 -18.62
N PRO A 70 11.43 3.54 -19.38
CA PRO A 70 11.34 3.62 -20.83
C PRO A 70 11.35 2.26 -21.53
N GLU A 71 11.75 1.18 -20.85
CA GLU A 71 11.74 -0.19 -21.41
C GLU A 71 10.39 -0.89 -21.25
N GLY A 72 9.45 -0.34 -20.46
CA GLY A 72 8.11 -0.88 -20.26
C GLY A 72 8.07 -2.26 -19.57
N LYS A 73 9.11 -2.59 -18.79
CA LYS A 73 9.23 -3.86 -18.04
C LYS A 73 8.51 -3.81 -16.69
N TRP A 74 8.40 -2.62 -16.11
CA TRP A 74 7.80 -2.39 -14.79
C TRP A 74 6.34 -1.95 -14.91
N ALA A 75 5.53 -2.40 -13.95
CA ALA A 75 4.11 -2.09 -13.87
C ALA A 75 3.89 -0.95 -12.87
N ALA A 76 2.89 -0.12 -13.15
CA ALA A 76 2.37 0.89 -12.25
C ALA A 76 0.84 0.80 -12.20
N VAL A 77 0.25 1.54 -11.27
CA VAL A 77 -1.19 1.79 -11.16
C VAL A 77 -1.38 3.25 -10.77
N LYS A 78 -2.59 3.80 -10.95
CA LYS A 78 -2.96 5.06 -10.30
C LYS A 78 -3.89 4.77 -9.13
N VAL A 79 -3.77 5.56 -8.07
CA VAL A 79 -4.54 5.40 -6.84
C VAL A 79 -5.15 6.73 -6.40
N LYS A 80 -6.35 6.65 -5.82
CA LYS A 80 -6.99 7.78 -5.15
C LYS A 80 -7.05 7.56 -3.64
N PRO A 81 -6.92 8.62 -2.83
CA PRO A 81 -7.20 8.53 -1.40
C PRO A 81 -8.67 8.16 -1.22
N LYS A 82 -8.95 7.09 -0.47
CA LYS A 82 -10.33 6.68 -0.18
C LYS A 82 -10.74 7.11 1.23
N GLU A 83 -9.96 6.73 2.22
CA GLU A 83 -10.28 6.99 3.62
C GLU A 83 -9.00 7.08 4.46
N LYS A 84 -8.92 8.10 5.33
CA LYS A 84 -7.89 8.18 6.37
C LYS A 84 -8.35 7.34 7.56
N LEU A 85 -7.49 6.45 8.06
CA LEU A 85 -7.88 5.61 9.19
C LEU A 85 -8.08 6.46 10.45
N PRO A 86 -9.10 6.16 11.29
CA PRO A 86 -9.34 6.91 12.54
C PRO A 86 -8.13 6.89 13.47
N ARG A 87 -7.41 5.76 13.50
CA ARG A 87 -6.14 5.61 14.20
C ARG A 87 -5.17 4.83 13.30
N PRO A 88 -3.91 5.28 13.18
CA PRO A 88 -2.92 4.53 12.43
C PRO A 88 -2.61 3.20 13.13
N VAL A 89 -2.33 2.17 12.32
CA VAL A 89 -1.95 0.84 12.82
C VAL A 89 -0.45 0.64 12.61
N THR A 90 0.31 0.73 13.69
CA THR A 90 1.77 0.61 13.66
C THR A 90 2.22 -0.82 13.34
N LEU A 91 3.38 -0.96 12.70
CA LEU A 91 4.02 -2.25 12.45
C LEU A 91 4.26 -3.02 13.77
N LYS A 92 4.52 -2.31 14.87
CA LYS A 92 4.64 -2.92 16.20
C LYS A 92 3.33 -3.60 16.62
N GLN A 93 2.18 -2.95 16.43
CA GLN A 93 0.87 -3.54 16.71
C GLN A 93 0.57 -4.69 15.76
N VAL A 94 0.86 -4.56 14.46
CA VAL A 94 0.67 -5.64 13.48
C VAL A 94 1.47 -6.88 13.89
N LYS A 95 2.75 -6.72 14.29
CA LYS A 95 3.61 -7.83 14.74
C LYS A 95 3.18 -8.45 16.06
N ALA A 96 2.52 -7.69 16.93
CA ALA A 96 2.03 -8.17 18.21
C ALA A 96 0.69 -8.93 18.10
N GLU A 97 0.01 -8.85 16.96
CA GLU A 97 -1.28 -9.47 16.72
C GLU A 97 -1.10 -10.86 16.08
N PRO A 98 -1.43 -11.96 16.79
CA PRO A 98 -1.25 -13.32 16.27
C PRO A 98 -2.02 -13.59 14.97
N ALA A 99 -3.20 -12.98 14.79
CA ALA A 99 -4.00 -13.12 13.58
C ALA A 99 -3.32 -12.54 12.32
N LEU A 100 -2.27 -11.73 12.49
CA LEU A 100 -1.51 -11.08 11.42
C LEU A 100 -0.09 -11.62 11.27
N ALA A 101 0.25 -12.69 11.99
CA ALA A 101 1.61 -13.28 11.97
C ALA A 101 2.06 -13.71 10.57
N ASP A 102 1.11 -14.13 9.73
CA ASP A 102 1.36 -14.56 8.36
C ASP A 102 1.24 -13.45 7.31
N MET A 103 0.84 -12.25 7.72
CA MET A 103 0.69 -11.12 6.82
C MET A 103 2.04 -10.79 6.17
N GLU A 104 2.02 -10.55 4.86
CA GLU A 104 3.24 -10.31 4.10
C GLU A 104 4.01 -9.08 4.54
N LEU A 105 3.30 -8.07 5.08
CA LEU A 105 3.92 -6.91 5.71
C LEU A 105 4.91 -7.30 6.82
N VAL A 106 4.60 -8.38 7.56
CA VAL A 106 5.43 -8.94 8.63
C VAL A 106 6.50 -9.86 8.06
N ARG A 107 6.12 -10.81 7.22
CA ARG A 107 7.02 -11.88 6.73
C ARG A 107 8.01 -11.40 5.66
N GLN A 108 7.67 -10.36 4.91
CA GLN A 108 8.43 -9.85 3.77
C GLN A 108 8.66 -8.34 3.90
N SER A 109 9.41 -7.95 4.93
CA SER A 109 9.64 -6.54 5.29
C SER A 109 10.18 -5.67 4.15
N ARG A 110 10.97 -6.25 3.23
CA ARG A 110 11.55 -5.55 2.06
C ARG A 110 10.61 -5.45 0.85
N LEU A 111 9.43 -6.08 0.89
CA LEU A 111 8.45 -5.99 -0.19
C LEU A 111 7.62 -4.72 -0.07
N SER A 112 7.59 -3.89 -1.10
CA SER A 112 6.91 -2.58 -1.12
C SER A 112 5.41 -2.67 -1.45
N VAL A 113 5.02 -3.67 -2.23
CA VAL A 113 3.63 -3.98 -2.58
C VAL A 113 3.37 -5.43 -2.22
N SER A 114 2.50 -5.63 -1.24
CA SER A 114 2.20 -6.94 -0.66
C SER A 114 0.72 -7.24 -0.80
N GLU A 115 0.38 -8.52 -0.90
CA GLU A 115 -1.01 -8.96 -0.83
C GLU A 115 -1.51 -8.90 0.61
N VAL A 116 -2.82 -8.66 0.76
CA VAL A 116 -3.52 -8.66 2.06
C VAL A 116 -4.73 -9.57 1.94
N ARG A 117 -4.81 -10.59 2.80
CA ARG A 117 -5.93 -11.52 2.80
C ARG A 117 -7.18 -10.86 3.40
N PRO A 118 -8.39 -11.30 3.04
CA PRO A 118 -9.63 -10.71 3.58
C PRO A 118 -9.71 -10.66 5.11
N ALA A 119 -9.21 -11.70 5.79
CA ALA A 119 -9.17 -11.75 7.25
C ALA A 119 -8.18 -10.72 7.84
N GLU A 120 -7.02 -10.55 7.21
CA GLU A 120 -6.01 -9.57 7.61
C GLU A 120 -6.53 -8.15 7.40
N TRP A 121 -7.18 -7.89 6.25
CA TRP A 121 -7.82 -6.62 5.94
C TRP A 121 -8.83 -6.21 7.01
N LYS A 122 -9.79 -7.09 7.30
CA LYS A 122 -10.81 -6.85 8.34
C LYS A 122 -10.17 -6.60 9.70
N LYS A 123 -9.10 -7.34 10.04
CA LYS A 123 -8.42 -7.19 11.31
C LYS A 123 -7.71 -5.85 11.43
N ILE A 124 -7.02 -5.38 10.40
CA ILE A 124 -6.39 -4.05 10.38
C ILE A 124 -7.43 -2.94 10.54
N LEU A 125 -8.56 -2.99 9.81
CA LEU A 125 -9.63 -1.99 9.95
C LEU A 125 -10.20 -1.97 11.38
N SER A 126 -10.47 -3.16 11.95
CA SER A 126 -10.92 -3.27 13.34
C SER A 126 -9.92 -2.68 14.34
N MET A 127 -8.61 -2.89 14.13
CA MET A 127 -7.56 -2.29 14.97
C MET A 127 -7.51 -0.77 14.83
N ALA A 128 -7.73 -0.25 13.63
CA ALA A 128 -7.83 1.19 13.37
C ALA A 128 -9.10 1.81 14.00
N GLY A 129 -10.15 1.01 14.23
CA GLY A 129 -11.46 1.48 14.68
C GLY A 129 -12.35 1.95 13.53
N ALA A 130 -12.15 1.38 12.33
CA ALA A 130 -12.97 1.56 11.14
C ALA A 130 -13.92 0.38 10.92
#